data_AF-A0A0S8AAM7-F1
#
_entry.id   AF-A0A0S8AAM7-F1
#
_cell.length_a   1.000
_cell.length_b   1.000
_cell.length_c   1.000
_cell.angle_alpha   90.00
_cell.angle_beta   90.00
_cell.angle_gamma   90.00
#
_symmetry.space_group_name_H-M   'P 1'
#
loop_
_entity.id
_entity.type
_entity.pdbx_description
1 polymer ?
#
loop_
_entity_poly.entity_id
_entity_poly.type
_entity_poly.pdbx_seq_one_letter_code
_entity_poly.pdbx_strand_id
1 'polypeptide(L)'
;MLDTLRRIVQEVNDAKDLAEALQIIVQRVKNSMAVDLCSVYLADHARQQNILMATDGLNPESVGKVALNFNQGLTGLVGEREEVVNIADSPSHPRYQFVPGSG
;
A
#
# COMPACT_ATOMS: atom_id res chain seq x y z
N MET A 1 0.89 -2.46 22.52
CA MET A 1 0.49 -1.72 21.30
C MET A 1 1.48 -0.60 20.97
N LEU A 2 1.81 0.28 21.92
CA LEU A 2 2.88 1.29 21.76
C LEU A 2 4.25 0.68 21.43
N ASP A 3 4.60 -0.46 22.04
CA ASP A 3 5.88 -1.13 21.75
C ASP A 3 5.98 -1.65 20.33
N THR A 4 4.86 -2.12 19.76
CA THR A 4 4.79 -2.57 18.36
C THR A 4 5.07 -1.41 17.42
N LEU A 5 4.38 -0.28 17.60
CA LEU A 5 4.60 0.91 16.78
C LEU A 5 6.04 1.43 16.92
N ARG A 6 6.55 1.52 18.16
CA ARG A 6 7.92 1.95 18.43
C ARG A 6 8.94 1.07 17.70
N ARG A 7 8.78 -0.25 17.77
CA ARG A 7 9.66 -1.20 17.10
C ARG A 7 9.63 -1.03 15.59
N ILE A 8 8.46 -0.86 14.99
CA ILE A 8 8.32 -0.63 13.54
C ILE A 8 9.08 0.64 13.14
N VAL A 9 8.88 1.74 13.87
CA VAL A 9 9.57 3.01 13.56
C VAL A 9 11.10 2.87 13.69
N GLN A 10 11.58 2.14 14.70
CA GLN A 10 13.02 1.89 14.87
C GLN A 10 13.60 1.08 13.70
N GLU A 11 12.97 -0.03 13.34
CA GLU A 11 13.43 -0.87 12.22
C GLU A 11 13.42 -0.09 10.88
N VAL A 12 12.43 0.78 10.67
CA VAL A 12 12.34 1.64 9.48
C VAL A 12 13.45 2.70 9.46
N ASN A 13 13.80 3.28 10.61
CA ASN A 13 14.88 4.28 10.70
C ASN A 13 16.27 3.66 10.47
N ASP A 14 16.44 2.38 10.76
CA ASP A 14 17.70 1.64 10.56
C ASP A 14 17.84 1.08 9.13
N ALA A 15 16.80 1.23 8.28
CA ALA A 15 16.83 0.78 6.90
C ALA A 15 17.86 1.56 6.06
N LYS A 16 18.50 0.88 5.10
CA LYS A 16 19.56 1.46 4.27
C LYS A 16 19.03 2.38 3.19
N ASP A 17 17.82 2.11 2.71
CA ASP A 17 17.16 2.87 1.67
C ASP A 17 15.64 2.82 1.80
N LEU A 18 14.96 3.59 0.96
CA LEU A 18 13.51 3.69 0.93
C LEU A 18 12.83 2.35 0.61
N ALA A 19 13.41 1.54 -0.28
CA ALA A 19 12.79 0.29 -0.68
C ALA A 19 12.77 -0.71 0.49
N GLU A 20 13.88 -0.81 1.23
CA GLU A 20 13.97 -1.61 2.44
C GLU A 20 12.99 -1.11 3.52
N ALA A 21 12.94 0.21 3.74
CA ALA A 21 12.01 0.82 4.69
C ALA A 21 10.54 0.49 4.38
N LEU A 22 10.11 0.64 3.12
CA LEU A 22 8.75 0.33 2.69
C LEU A 22 8.42 -1.16 2.83
N GLN A 23 9.38 -2.05 2.55
CA GLN A 23 9.19 -3.49 2.72
C GLN A 23 9.02 -3.88 4.19
N ILE A 24 9.78 -3.26 5.11
CA ILE A 24 9.61 -3.44 6.56
C ILE A 24 8.20 -3.01 6.98
N ILE A 25 7.72 -1.86 6.50
CA ILE A 25 6.39 -1.34 6.82
C ILE A 25 5.30 -2.35 6.43
N VAL A 26 5.26 -2.78 5.15
CA VAL A 26 4.19 -3.69 4.68
C VAL A 26 4.20 -5.01 5.45
N GLN A 27 5.38 -5.57 5.71
CA GLN A 27 5.53 -6.83 6.44
C GLN A 27 5.07 -6.71 7.89
N ARG A 28 5.43 -5.62 8.57
CA ARG A 28 5.11 -5.41 9.99
C ARG A 28 3.65 -5.03 10.19
N VAL A 29 3.10 -4.17 9.33
CA VAL A 29 1.69 -3.76 9.40
C VAL A 29 0.79 -4.95 9.15
N LYS A 30 1.04 -5.74 8.09
CA LYS A 30 0.28 -6.97 7.81
C LYS A 30 0.21 -7.90 9.02
N ASN A 31 1.37 -8.22 9.60
CA ASN A 31 1.46 -9.11 10.75
C ASN A 31 0.81 -8.54 12.02
N SER A 32 0.93 -7.23 12.25
CA SER A 32 0.37 -6.57 13.44
C SER A 32 -1.15 -6.43 13.36
N MET A 33 -1.70 -6.24 12.15
CA MET A 33 -3.14 -6.13 11.91
C MET A 33 -3.81 -7.48 11.60
N ALA A 34 -3.03 -8.55 11.44
CA ALA A 34 -3.50 -9.89 11.08
C ALA A 34 -4.37 -9.88 9.81
N VAL A 35 -3.90 -9.20 8.76
CA VAL A 35 -4.56 -9.13 7.45
C VAL A 35 -3.81 -9.96 6.40
N ASP A 36 -4.51 -10.35 5.33
CA ASP A 36 -3.92 -11.18 4.26
C ASP A 36 -2.89 -10.41 3.40
N LEU A 37 -3.06 -9.08 3.32
CA LEU A 37 -2.33 -8.22 2.41
C LEU A 37 -2.00 -6.86 3.03
N CYS A 38 -0.80 -6.34 2.77
CA CYS A 38 -0.49 -4.92 2.91
C CYS A 38 0.35 -4.44 1.74
N SER A 39 0.03 -3.27 1.20
CA SER A 39 0.74 -2.67 0.05
C SER A 39 0.88 -1.17 0.24
N VAL A 40 1.99 -0.61 -0.24
CA VAL A 40 2.24 0.84 -0.26
C VAL A 40 2.40 1.32 -1.68
N TYR A 41 1.68 2.38 -2.02
CA TYR A 41 1.79 3.09 -3.28
C TYR A 41 2.40 4.47 -3.03
N LEU A 42 3.31 4.91 -3.90
CA LEU A 42 3.85 6.28 -3.88
C LEU A 42 3.26 7.09 -5.04
N ALA A 43 2.92 8.33 -4.74
CA ALA A 43 2.44 9.28 -5.74
C ALA A 43 3.61 9.77 -6.62
N ASP A 44 3.51 9.52 -7.92
CA ASP A 44 4.30 10.12 -8.97
C ASP A 44 3.50 11.27 -9.59
N HIS A 45 3.78 12.50 -9.15
CA HIS A 45 3.12 13.70 -9.63
C HIS A 45 3.48 14.04 -11.08
N ALA A 46 4.64 13.61 -11.59
CA ALA A 46 5.00 13.85 -12.98
C ALA A 46 4.13 13.04 -13.94
N ARG A 47 3.76 11.82 -13.52
CA ARG A 47 2.88 10.91 -14.29
C ARG A 47 1.42 10.94 -13.84
N GLN A 48 1.09 11.64 -12.75
CA GLN A 48 -0.25 11.66 -12.12
C GLN A 48 -0.75 10.26 -11.73
N GLN A 49 0.16 9.44 -11.18
CA GLN A 49 -0.07 8.03 -10.90
C GLN A 49 0.44 7.61 -9.52
N ASN A 50 -0.24 6.67 -8.88
CA ASN A 50 0.19 5.95 -7.70
C ASN A 50 0.88 4.65 -8.13
N ILE A 51 2.18 4.53 -7.88
CA ILE A 51 2.99 3.38 -8.26
C ILE A 51 3.13 2.45 -7.06
N LEU A 52 2.89 1.15 -7.25
CA LEU A 52 3.10 0.14 -6.21
C LEU A 52 4.59 0.03 -5.90
N MET A 53 5.02 0.36 -4.68
CA MET A 53 6.43 0.41 -4.31
C MET A 53 6.85 -0.67 -3.31
N ALA A 54 5.91 -1.20 -2.54
CA ALA A 54 6.15 -2.36 -1.69
C ALA A 54 4.85 -3.12 -1.46
N THR A 55 4.96 -4.43 -1.24
CA THR A 55 3.81 -5.26 -0.93
C THR A 55 4.21 -6.51 -0.15
N ASP A 56 3.28 -7.00 0.66
CA ASP A 56 3.27 -8.33 1.24
C ASP A 56 1.89 -8.96 1.02
N GLY A 57 1.84 -9.96 0.13
CA GLY A 57 0.65 -10.73 -0.23
C GLY A 57 0.19 -10.60 -1.70
N LEU A 58 0.62 -9.55 -2.41
CA LEU A 58 0.44 -9.42 -3.86
C LEU A 58 1.63 -10.08 -4.56
N ASN A 59 1.52 -10.26 -5.87
CA ASN A 59 2.62 -10.68 -6.72
C ASN A 59 3.82 -9.72 -6.57
N PRO A 60 4.98 -10.17 -6.08
CA PRO A 60 6.16 -9.33 -5.92
C PRO A 60 6.65 -8.72 -7.23
N GLU A 61 6.39 -9.39 -8.37
CA GLU A 61 6.76 -8.86 -9.69
C GLU A 61 5.96 -7.63 -10.12
N SER A 62 4.86 -7.32 -9.42
CA SER A 62 4.04 -6.13 -9.66
C SER A 62 4.65 -4.85 -9.08
N VAL A 63 5.60 -4.95 -8.15
CA VAL A 63 6.29 -3.80 -7.55
C VAL A 63 7.04 -3.03 -8.64
N GLY A 64 6.84 -1.72 -8.68
CA GLY A 64 7.38 -0.80 -9.68
C GLY A 64 6.71 -0.86 -11.06
N LYS A 65 5.80 -1.82 -11.30
CA LYS A 65 5.12 -2.00 -12.59
C LYS A 65 3.65 -1.61 -12.54
N VAL A 66 2.96 -1.92 -11.44
CA VAL A 66 1.57 -1.52 -11.25
C VAL A 66 1.52 -0.02 -10.94
N ALA A 67 0.84 0.72 -11.80
CA ALA A 67 0.56 2.13 -11.64
C ALA A 67 -0.94 2.37 -11.80
N LEU A 68 -1.52 3.13 -10.87
CA LEU A 68 -2.93 3.51 -10.85
C LEU A 68 -3.02 5.02 -11.04
N ASN A 69 -3.86 5.52 -11.94
CA ASN A 69 -4.06 6.97 -12.03
C ASN A 69 -4.65 7.51 -10.71
N PHE A 70 -4.40 8.77 -10.36
CA PHE A 70 -4.90 9.34 -9.10
C PHE A 70 -6.41 9.26 -8.89
N ASN A 71 -7.20 9.19 -9.96
CA ASN A 71 -8.65 9.05 -9.91
C ASN A 71 -9.14 7.59 -10.05
N GLN A 72 -8.23 6.62 -9.96
CA GLN A 72 -8.51 5.23 -10.26
C GLN A 72 -8.71 4.37 -9.00
N GLY A 73 -9.81 3.62 -8.97
CA GLY A 73 -10.06 2.63 -7.93
C GLY A 73 -10.32 3.22 -6.53
N LEU A 74 -10.26 2.34 -5.53
CA LEU A 74 -10.34 2.73 -4.12
C LEU A 74 -9.10 3.48 -3.65
N THR A 75 -7.92 3.13 -4.17
CA THR A 75 -6.66 3.83 -3.87
C THR A 75 -6.72 5.29 -4.33
N GLY A 76 -7.28 5.56 -5.52
CA GLY A 76 -7.50 6.91 -6.00
C GLY A 76 -8.54 7.69 -5.18
N LEU A 77 -9.60 7.02 -4.69
CA LEU A 77 -10.58 7.65 -3.80
C LEU A 77 -9.95 8.15 -2.48
N VAL A 78 -9.02 7.38 -1.89
CA VAL A 78 -8.26 7.80 -0.70
C VAL A 78 -7.42 9.04 -1.02
N GLY A 79 -6.73 9.06 -2.17
CA GLY A 79 -5.94 10.21 -2.60
C GLY A 79 -6.77 11.46 -2.89
N GLU A 80 -7.97 11.31 -3.49
CA GLU A 80 -8.88 12.41 -3.80
C GLU A 80 -9.48 13.05 -2.55
N ARG A 81 -9.86 12.23 -1.56
CA ARG A 81 -10.49 12.70 -0.32
C ARG A 81 -9.51 13.09 0.77
N GLU A 82 -8.27 12.62 0.70
CA GLU A 82 -7.28 12.70 1.79
C GLU A 82 -7.81 12.11 3.11
N GLU A 83 -8.68 11.11 3.01
CA GLU A 83 -9.38 10.47 4.12
C GLU A 83 -9.19 8.96 4.11
N VAL A 84 -9.20 8.35 5.31
CA VAL A 84 -9.19 6.88 5.44
C VAL A 84 -10.50 6.30 4.91
N VAL A 85 -10.39 5.36 3.98
CA VAL A 85 -11.52 4.60 3.45
C VAL A 85 -11.47 3.18 4.02
N ASN A 86 -12.45 2.84 4.86
CA ASN A 86 -12.60 1.51 5.45
C ASN A 86 -13.89 0.86 4.93
N ILE A 87 -13.77 -0.14 4.06
CA ILE A 87 -14.89 -0.80 3.38
C ILE A 87 -14.87 -2.29 3.74
N ALA A 88 -16.01 -2.80 4.22
CA ALA A 88 -16.14 -4.22 4.58
C ALA A 88 -16.19 -5.16 3.36
N ASP A 89 -16.82 -4.74 2.27
CA ASP A 89 -16.92 -5.49 1.01
C ASP A 89 -16.47 -4.62 -0.16
N SER A 90 -15.17 -4.69 -0.47
CA SER A 90 -14.55 -3.93 -1.55
C SER A 90 -15.20 -4.19 -2.91
N PRO A 91 -15.39 -5.45 -3.38
CA PRO A 91 -16.06 -5.73 -4.66
C PRO A 91 -17.43 -5.08 -4.87
N SER A 92 -18.21 -4.87 -3.81
CA SER A 92 -19.51 -4.20 -3.90
C SER A 92 -19.42 -2.68 -4.14
N HIS A 93 -18.27 -2.06 -3.86
CA HIS A 93 -18.10 -0.62 -3.91
C HIS A 93 -18.01 -0.13 -5.37
N PRO A 94 -18.72 0.94 -5.79
CA PRO A 94 -18.78 1.37 -7.19
C PRO A 94 -17.43 1.83 -7.76
N ARG A 95 -16.50 2.25 -6.89
CA ARG A 95 -15.11 2.59 -7.27
C ARG A 95 -14.14 1.42 -7.12
N TYR A 96 -14.60 0.21 -6.83
CA TYR A 96 -13.72 -0.95 -6.80
C TYR A 96 -13.19 -1.24 -8.20
N GLN A 97 -11.89 -1.47 -8.28
CA GLN A 97 -11.26 -1.86 -9.51
C GLN A 97 -10.23 -2.94 -9.23
N PHE A 98 -10.43 -4.10 -9.85
CA PHE A 98 -9.48 -5.19 -9.81
C PHE A 98 -8.31 -4.90 -10.76
N VAL A 99 -7.08 -5.12 -10.29
CA VAL A 99 -5.86 -5.00 -11.09
C VAL A 99 -5.41 -6.42 -11.49
N PRO A 100 -5.61 -6.83 -12.75
CA PRO A 100 -5.27 -8.18 -13.18
C PRO A 100 -3.78 -8.50 -12.99
N GLY A 101 -3.48 -9.72 -12.52
CA GLY A 101 -2.10 -10.19 -12.35
C GLY A 101 -1.37 -9.63 -11.13
N SER A 102 -2.04 -8.82 -10.31
CA SER A 102 -1.49 -8.31 -9.06
C SER A 102 -1.55 -9.30 -7.90
N GLY A 103 -2.38 -10.34 -7.97
CA GLY A 103 -2.55 -11.34 -6.91
C GLY A 103 -4.02 -11.69 -6.71
#